data_AF-A0A7X7YLS9-F1
#
_entry.id   AF-A0A7X7YLS9-F1
#
_cell.length_a   1.000
_cell.length_b   1.000
_cell.length_c   1.000
_cell.angle_alpha   90.00
_cell.angle_beta   90.00
_cell.angle_gamma   90.00
#
_symmetry.space_group_name_H-M   'P 1'
#
loop_
_entity.id
_entity.type
_entity.pdbx_description
1 polymer ?
#
loop_
_entity_poly.entity_id
_entity_poly.type
_entity_poly.pdbx_seq_one_letter_code
_entity_poly.pdbx_strand_id
1 'polypeptide(L)'
;MEQTPQEVVDRLVNEKGLDALDGLMDLIKSSEDAEVLSIVQEALVRLGSAAKPRILEFLEKETLESASLPGLLILVETLGDIGARGDIPVLYSYLKLFEQEIDQLYVYEAIAKLGGGKELLSLLELLLFEDEEKDLLRDHIILILSYIRDRQALSFLVRLHALNDSNGEQEELILLSVMSLLTQNPAWVGELNASSEGRKIMEKLSAKIKGQIDESVTQRENPL
;
A
#
# COMPACT_ATOMS: atom_id res chain seq x y z
N MET A 1 29.00 5.57 17.56
CA MET A 1 27.71 6.10 17.08
C MET A 1 27.10 5.00 16.26
N GLU A 2 25.92 4.53 16.65
CA GLU A 2 25.09 3.70 15.76
C GLU A 2 24.69 4.54 14.54
N GLN A 3 24.71 3.92 13.37
CA GLN A 3 24.24 4.55 12.14
C GLN A 3 22.72 4.55 12.15
N THR A 4 22.10 5.62 11.68
CA THR A 4 20.65 5.68 11.50
C THR A 4 20.21 4.81 10.31
N PRO A 5 18.96 4.30 10.29
CA PRO A 5 18.42 3.57 9.13
C PRO A 5 18.60 4.32 7.81
N GLN A 6 18.36 5.64 7.82
CA GLN A 6 18.49 6.48 6.62
C GLN A 6 19.92 6.53 6.09
N GLU A 7 20.92 6.65 6.97
CA GLU A 7 22.33 6.63 6.58
C GLU A 7 22.74 5.27 5.98
N VAL A 8 22.14 4.18 6.46
CA VAL A 8 22.36 2.85 5.90
C VAL A 8 21.76 2.76 4.49
N VAL A 9 20.52 3.19 4.30
CA VAL A 9 19.87 3.22 2.97
C VAL A 9 20.66 4.09 2.00
N ASP A 10 21.07 5.29 2.42
CA ASP A 10 21.83 6.21 1.56
C ASP A 10 23.14 5.60 1.10
N ARG A 11 23.85 4.87 1.97
CA ARG A 11 25.08 4.17 1.57
C ARG A 11 24.79 3.02 0.62
N LEU A 12 23.78 2.20 0.90
CA LEU A 12 23.38 1.10 0.01
C LEU A 12 23.06 1.62 -1.39
N VAL A 13 22.29 2.70 -1.50
CA VAL A 13 21.85 3.26 -2.78
C VAL A 13 22.95 4.04 -3.49
N ASN A 14 23.63 4.96 -2.79
CA ASN A 14 24.54 5.92 -3.42
C ASN A 14 25.98 5.40 -3.54
N GLU A 15 26.45 4.56 -2.62
CA GLU A 15 27.81 4.02 -2.66
C GLU A 15 27.87 2.66 -3.34
N LYS A 16 26.93 1.75 -3.02
CA LYS A 16 26.93 0.39 -3.57
C LYS A 16 26.07 0.23 -4.81
N GLY A 17 24.94 0.93 -4.91
CA GLY A 17 24.03 0.82 -6.04
C GLY A 17 23.58 -0.64 -6.26
N LEU A 18 23.68 -1.12 -7.51
CA LEU A 18 23.27 -2.48 -7.88
C LEU A 18 24.19 -3.57 -7.28
N ASP A 19 25.41 -3.24 -6.87
CA ASP A 19 26.32 -4.20 -6.22
C ASP A 19 25.81 -4.59 -4.82
N ALA A 20 24.85 -3.85 -4.26
CA ALA A 20 24.19 -4.22 -3.00
C ALA A 20 23.19 -5.37 -3.15
N LEU A 21 22.70 -5.66 -4.37
CA LEU A 21 21.50 -6.47 -4.57
C LEU A 21 21.61 -7.88 -3.97
N ASP A 22 22.73 -8.57 -4.13
CA ASP A 22 22.87 -9.93 -3.57
C ASP A 22 22.81 -9.93 -2.04
N GLY A 23 23.47 -8.96 -1.40
CA GLY A 23 23.41 -8.81 0.05
C GLY A 23 22.01 -8.43 0.55
N LEU A 24 21.26 -7.63 -0.22
CA LEU A 24 19.86 -7.33 0.08
C LEU A 24 18.98 -8.58 -0.01
N MET A 25 19.19 -9.42 -1.03
CA MET A 25 18.46 -10.68 -1.19
C MET A 25 18.80 -11.69 -0.09
N ASP A 26 20.04 -11.75 0.38
CA ASP A 26 20.44 -12.58 1.53
C ASP A 26 19.74 -12.14 2.82
N LEU A 27 19.55 -10.83 3.01
CA LEU A 27 18.80 -10.29 4.14
C LEU A 27 17.30 -10.61 4.02
N ILE A 28 16.70 -10.45 2.84
CA ILE A 28 15.30 -10.88 2.58
C ILE A 28 15.10 -12.36 2.94
N LYS A 29 16.08 -13.20 2.59
CA LYS A 29 16.01 -14.64 2.82
C LYS A 29 16.04 -15.00 4.31
N SER A 30 16.91 -14.34 5.07
CA SER A 30 17.32 -14.77 6.41
C SER A 30 16.78 -13.93 7.56
N SER A 31 16.32 -12.71 7.29
CA SER A 31 15.85 -11.78 8.32
C SER A 31 14.36 -11.94 8.60
N GLU A 32 14.02 -11.88 9.88
CA GLU A 32 12.65 -11.66 10.37
C GLU A 32 12.52 -10.30 11.09
N ASP A 33 13.63 -9.54 11.15
CA ASP A 33 13.66 -8.22 11.78
C ASP A 33 13.00 -7.18 10.87
N ALA A 34 11.90 -6.60 11.34
CA ALA A 34 11.10 -5.64 10.58
C ALA A 34 11.85 -4.34 10.24
N GLU A 35 12.78 -3.89 11.09
CA GLU A 35 13.58 -2.69 10.82
C GLU A 35 14.60 -2.96 9.72
N VAL A 36 15.29 -4.10 9.79
CA VAL A 36 16.22 -4.54 8.73
C VAL A 36 15.49 -4.67 7.40
N LEU A 37 14.34 -5.32 7.43
CA LEU A 37 13.51 -5.57 6.27
C LEU A 37 12.95 -4.28 5.65
N SER A 38 12.56 -3.30 6.47
CA SER A 38 12.16 -1.96 6.02
C SER A 38 13.32 -1.21 5.34
N ILE A 39 14.53 -1.26 5.89
CA ILE A 39 15.74 -0.69 5.26
C ILE A 39 16.01 -1.33 3.89
N VAL A 40 15.85 -2.67 3.80
CA VAL A 40 16.03 -3.38 2.55
C VAL A 40 14.98 -2.95 1.51
N GLN A 41 13.71 -2.86 1.90
CA GLN A 41 12.63 -2.40 1.03
C GLN A 41 12.90 -0.99 0.50
N GLU A 42 13.25 -0.03 1.37
CA GLU A 42 13.53 1.33 0.96
C GLU A 42 14.71 1.40 -0.02
N ALA A 43 15.77 0.64 0.25
CA ALA A 43 16.91 0.55 -0.65
C ALA A 43 16.51 0.00 -2.03
N LEU A 44 15.72 -1.08 -2.09
CA LEU A 44 15.24 -1.66 -3.35
C LEU A 44 14.33 -0.69 -4.12
N VAL A 45 13.41 -0.02 -3.43
CA VAL A 45 12.53 1.00 -4.04
C VAL A 45 13.34 2.15 -4.64
N ARG A 46 14.36 2.62 -3.93
CA ARG A 46 15.24 3.71 -4.41
C ARG A 46 16.16 3.29 -5.55
N LEU A 47 16.60 2.03 -5.60
CA LEU A 47 17.26 1.45 -6.78
C LEU A 47 16.29 1.34 -7.98
N GLY A 48 14.99 1.33 -7.70
CA GLY A 48 13.93 1.43 -8.69
C GLY A 48 13.89 0.24 -9.63
N SER A 49 13.38 0.47 -10.86
CA SER A 49 13.18 -0.60 -11.86
C SER A 49 14.44 -1.41 -12.22
N ALA A 50 15.65 -0.91 -11.90
CA ALA A 50 16.90 -1.65 -12.09
C ALA A 50 17.07 -2.83 -11.11
N ALA A 51 16.41 -2.80 -9.95
CA ALA A 51 16.39 -3.91 -9.00
C ALA A 51 15.42 -5.04 -9.42
N LYS A 52 14.42 -4.72 -10.27
CA LYS A 52 13.34 -5.64 -10.65
C LYS A 52 13.83 -6.99 -11.19
N PRO A 53 14.77 -7.07 -12.15
CA PRO A 53 15.22 -8.36 -12.68
C PRO A 53 15.71 -9.33 -11.60
N ARG A 54 16.44 -8.80 -10.60
CA ARG A 54 16.97 -9.60 -9.49
C ARG A 54 15.89 -10.06 -8.52
N ILE A 55 14.88 -9.22 -8.26
CA ILE A 55 13.72 -9.57 -7.44
C ILE A 55 12.90 -10.68 -8.11
N LEU A 56 12.63 -10.54 -9.41
CA LEU A 56 11.90 -11.56 -10.17
C LEU A 56 12.67 -12.88 -10.20
N GLU A 57 13.99 -12.85 -10.45
CA GLU A 57 14.84 -14.03 -10.39
C GLU A 57 14.82 -14.69 -9.00
N PHE A 58 14.81 -13.90 -7.93
CA PHE A 58 14.69 -14.41 -6.57
C PHE A 58 13.36 -15.12 -6.37
N LEU A 59 12.23 -14.48 -6.69
CA LEU A 59 10.88 -15.04 -6.54
C LEU A 59 10.61 -16.24 -7.47
N GLU A 60 11.30 -16.34 -8.60
CA GLU A 60 11.22 -17.50 -9.51
C GLU A 60 11.97 -18.73 -8.96
N LYS A 61 13.15 -18.52 -8.38
CA LYS A 61 14.03 -19.60 -7.90
C LYS A 61 13.68 -20.07 -6.49
N GLU A 62 13.31 -19.12 -5.64
CA GLU A 62 13.00 -19.39 -4.24
C GLU A 62 11.55 -19.84 -4.17
N THR A 63 11.35 -21.16 -4.06
CA THR A 63 10.06 -21.72 -3.66
C THR A 63 9.77 -21.33 -2.20
N LEU A 64 8.51 -21.52 -1.77
CA LEU A 64 8.03 -21.36 -0.38
C LEU A 64 8.98 -21.87 0.72
N GLU A 65 9.93 -22.76 0.40
CA GLU A 65 10.87 -23.37 1.35
C GLU A 65 12.08 -22.49 1.70
N SER A 66 12.29 -21.35 1.03
CA SER A 66 13.63 -20.74 1.00
C SER A 66 13.73 -19.27 1.40
N ALA A 67 12.63 -18.51 1.35
CA ALA A 67 12.55 -17.15 1.89
C ALA A 67 11.55 -17.07 3.05
N SER A 68 11.79 -16.19 4.02
CA SER A 68 10.82 -15.93 5.10
C SER A 68 9.56 -15.28 4.52
N LEU A 69 8.39 -15.56 5.13
CA LEU A 69 7.12 -14.93 4.72
C LEU A 69 7.24 -13.39 4.73
N PRO A 70 7.78 -12.72 5.78
CA PRO A 70 8.01 -11.28 5.75
C PRO A 70 8.87 -10.80 4.58
N GLY A 71 9.91 -11.56 4.23
CA GLY A 71 10.76 -11.28 3.08
C GLY A 71 9.99 -11.35 1.76
N LEU A 72 9.14 -12.36 1.57
CA LEU A 72 8.30 -12.51 0.39
C LEU A 72 7.30 -11.36 0.22
N LEU A 73 6.66 -10.94 1.32
CA LEU A 73 5.71 -9.82 1.32
C LEU A 73 6.39 -8.54 0.84
N ILE A 74 7.57 -8.24 1.37
CA ILE A 74 8.35 -7.04 0.99
C ILE A 74 8.74 -7.04 -0.48
N LEU A 75 9.13 -8.19 -1.03
CA LEU A 75 9.46 -8.28 -2.46
C LEU A 75 8.23 -7.97 -3.33
N VAL A 76 7.06 -8.48 -2.96
CA VAL A 76 5.81 -8.21 -3.68
C VAL A 76 5.42 -6.73 -3.57
N GLU A 77 5.48 -6.14 -2.38
CA GLU A 77 5.23 -4.72 -2.18
C GLU A 77 6.18 -3.85 -3.01
N THR A 78 7.48 -4.18 -2.96
CA THR A 78 8.51 -3.50 -3.74
C THR A 78 8.16 -3.54 -5.22
N LEU A 79 7.75 -4.69 -5.76
CA LEU A 79 7.30 -4.80 -7.15
C LEU A 79 6.06 -3.94 -7.45
N GLY A 80 5.17 -3.75 -6.49
CA GLY A 80 4.05 -2.80 -6.60
C GLY A 80 4.52 -1.35 -6.74
N ASP A 81 5.62 -0.98 -6.08
CA ASP A 81 6.14 0.39 -6.07
C ASP A 81 7.06 0.71 -7.27
N ILE A 82 7.87 -0.26 -7.73
CA ILE A 82 8.84 -0.05 -8.83
C ILE A 82 8.40 -0.65 -10.16
N GLY A 83 7.33 -1.45 -10.16
CA GLY A 83 6.86 -2.19 -11.31
C GLY A 83 6.13 -1.33 -12.35
N ALA A 84 5.68 -2.00 -13.41
CA ALA A 84 4.86 -1.42 -14.46
C ALA A 84 3.66 -2.32 -14.76
N ARG A 85 2.64 -1.78 -15.43
CA ARG A 85 1.41 -2.53 -15.81
C ARG A 85 1.69 -3.88 -16.49
N GLY A 86 2.80 -4.00 -17.23
CA GLY A 86 3.21 -5.25 -17.87
C GLY A 86 3.60 -6.38 -16.91
N ASP A 87 3.87 -6.07 -15.64
CA ASP A 87 4.26 -7.02 -14.59
C ASP A 87 3.05 -7.65 -13.88
N ILE A 88 1.82 -7.18 -14.13
CA ILE A 88 0.60 -7.72 -13.49
C ILE A 88 0.45 -9.24 -13.69
N PRO A 89 0.67 -9.83 -14.88
CA PRO A 89 0.54 -11.28 -15.06
C PRO A 89 1.48 -12.10 -14.16
N VAL A 90 2.70 -11.61 -13.90
CA VAL A 90 3.64 -12.32 -13.01
C VAL A 90 3.23 -12.19 -11.54
N LEU A 91 2.69 -11.03 -11.13
CA LEU A 91 2.15 -10.85 -9.77
C LEU A 91 1.02 -11.86 -9.46
N TYR A 92 0.10 -12.09 -10.40
CA TYR A 92 -0.92 -13.14 -10.22
C TYR A 92 -0.31 -14.52 -9.99
N SER A 93 0.84 -14.81 -10.61
CA SER A 93 1.53 -16.09 -10.41
C SER A 93 2.15 -16.23 -9.01
N TYR A 94 2.33 -15.13 -8.28
CA TYR A 94 2.86 -15.11 -6.91
C TYR A 94 1.80 -15.31 -5.83
N LEU A 95 0.50 -15.29 -6.16
CA LEU A 95 -0.56 -15.68 -5.20
C LEU A 95 -0.32 -17.05 -4.58
N LYS A 96 0.25 -17.99 -5.35
CA LYS A 96 0.59 -19.34 -4.90
C LYS A 96 1.66 -19.38 -3.79
N LEU A 97 2.36 -18.27 -3.54
CA LEU A 97 3.37 -18.15 -2.48
C LEU A 97 2.75 -17.83 -1.12
N PHE A 98 1.44 -17.60 -1.07
CA PHE A 98 0.74 -17.15 0.13
C PHE A 98 -0.44 -18.07 0.42
N GLU A 99 -0.39 -18.74 1.57
CA GLU A 99 -1.44 -19.67 1.99
C GLU A 99 -2.68 -18.94 2.52
N GLN A 100 -2.47 -17.82 3.23
CA GLN A 100 -3.54 -17.06 3.87
C GLN A 100 -4.02 -15.92 2.96
N GLU A 101 -5.32 -15.63 3.01
CA GLU A 101 -5.91 -14.54 2.23
C GLU A 101 -5.35 -13.17 2.62
N ILE A 102 -5.03 -12.97 3.90
CA ILE A 102 -4.41 -11.73 4.39
C ILE A 102 -3.05 -11.47 3.73
N ASP A 103 -2.25 -12.50 3.49
CA ASP A 103 -0.95 -12.38 2.83
C ASP A 103 -1.12 -12.15 1.31
N GLN A 104 -2.16 -12.72 0.71
CA GLN A 104 -2.50 -12.49 -0.70
C GLN A 104 -2.92 -11.03 -0.97
N LEU A 105 -3.40 -10.30 0.03
CA LEU A 105 -3.75 -8.88 -0.11
C LEU A 105 -2.54 -8.02 -0.55
N TYR A 106 -1.31 -8.39 -0.18
CA TYR A 106 -0.10 -7.70 -0.65
C TYR A 106 0.09 -7.83 -2.16
N VAL A 107 -0.27 -8.97 -2.74
CA VAL A 107 -0.26 -9.17 -4.20
C VAL A 107 -1.36 -8.31 -4.85
N TYR A 108 -2.55 -8.27 -4.26
CA TYR A 108 -3.65 -7.43 -4.74
C TYR A 108 -3.32 -5.94 -4.67
N GLU A 109 -2.63 -5.50 -3.62
CA GLU A 109 -2.13 -4.13 -3.51
C GLU A 109 -1.14 -3.81 -4.62
N ALA A 110 -0.14 -4.66 -4.85
CA ALA A 110 0.82 -4.48 -5.93
C ALA A 110 0.10 -4.40 -7.29
N ILE A 111 -0.86 -5.28 -7.57
CA ILE A 111 -1.66 -5.23 -8.79
C ILE A 111 -2.47 -3.93 -8.89
N ALA A 112 -3.04 -3.44 -7.79
CA ALA A 112 -3.79 -2.19 -7.75
C ALA A 112 -2.89 -0.98 -8.05
N LYS A 113 -1.70 -0.89 -7.43
CA LYS A 113 -0.69 0.14 -7.69
C LYS A 113 -0.28 0.19 -9.17
N LEU A 114 -0.17 -0.97 -9.82
CA LEU A 114 0.18 -1.10 -11.25
C LEU A 114 -1.01 -0.88 -12.21
N GLY A 115 -2.20 -0.57 -11.69
CA GLY A 115 -3.39 -0.22 -12.46
C GLY A 115 -4.23 -1.40 -12.94
N GLY A 116 -4.08 -2.57 -12.30
CA GLY A 116 -4.88 -3.79 -12.53
C GLY A 116 -6.05 -3.98 -11.57
N GLY A 117 -6.14 -3.18 -10.50
CA GLY A 117 -7.06 -3.48 -9.40
C GLY A 117 -8.57 -3.41 -9.71
N LYS A 118 -8.98 -2.89 -10.88
CA LYS A 118 -10.38 -2.95 -11.32
C LYS A 118 -10.90 -4.39 -11.38
N GLU A 119 -10.06 -5.33 -11.79
CA GLU A 119 -10.44 -6.76 -11.90
C GLU A 119 -10.62 -7.42 -10.52
N LEU A 120 -10.10 -6.79 -9.46
CA LEU A 120 -10.17 -7.28 -8.08
C LEU A 120 -11.40 -6.79 -7.33
N LEU A 121 -12.15 -5.82 -7.86
CA LEU A 121 -13.24 -5.14 -7.14
C LEU A 121 -14.31 -6.10 -6.60
N SER A 122 -14.72 -7.10 -7.38
CA SER A 122 -15.71 -8.08 -6.91
C SER A 122 -15.19 -8.95 -5.77
N LEU A 123 -13.91 -9.33 -5.80
CA LEU A 123 -13.28 -10.07 -4.72
C LEU A 123 -13.14 -9.20 -3.47
N LEU A 124 -12.64 -7.97 -3.63
CA LEU A 124 -12.49 -7.03 -2.51
C LEU A 124 -13.83 -6.68 -1.87
N GLU A 125 -14.92 -6.62 -2.62
CA GLU A 125 -16.26 -6.45 -2.07
C GLU A 125 -16.67 -7.62 -1.16
N LEU A 126 -16.45 -8.84 -1.63
CA LEU A 126 -16.73 -10.06 -0.87
C LEU A 126 -15.93 -10.07 0.44
N LEU A 127 -14.62 -9.86 0.35
CA LEU A 127 -13.71 -9.85 1.50
C LEU A 127 -14.05 -8.73 2.50
N LEU A 128 -14.51 -7.58 2.01
CA LEU A 128 -14.82 -6.43 2.86
C LEU A 128 -16.14 -6.56 3.62
N PHE A 129 -17.16 -7.18 3.02
CA PHE A 129 -18.53 -7.14 3.55
C PHE A 129 -19.08 -8.51 3.98
N GLU A 130 -18.65 -9.60 3.35
CA GLU A 130 -19.27 -10.92 3.48
C GLU A 130 -18.37 -11.95 4.15
N ASP A 131 -17.05 -11.75 4.12
CA ASP A 131 -16.09 -12.68 4.71
C ASP A 131 -16.16 -12.78 6.24
N GLU A 132 -15.86 -13.96 6.78
CA GLU A 132 -15.90 -14.23 8.22
C GLU A 132 -14.76 -13.53 8.98
N GLU A 133 -13.61 -13.34 8.32
CA GLU A 133 -12.42 -12.68 8.84
C GLU A 133 -12.29 -11.22 8.36
N LYS A 134 -13.34 -10.65 7.78
CA LYS A 134 -13.36 -9.28 7.21
C LYS A 134 -12.78 -8.20 8.12
N ASP A 135 -12.90 -8.33 9.44
CA ASP A 135 -12.36 -7.36 10.40
C ASP A 135 -10.81 -7.34 10.38
N LEU A 136 -10.17 -8.48 10.14
CA LEU A 136 -8.71 -8.61 10.00
C LEU A 136 -8.21 -8.04 8.66
N LEU A 137 -9.03 -8.14 7.62
CA LEU A 137 -8.67 -7.76 6.24
C LEU A 137 -8.99 -6.29 5.93
N ARG A 138 -9.88 -5.66 6.71
CA ARG A 138 -10.53 -4.38 6.38
C ARG A 138 -9.54 -3.26 6.07
N ASP A 139 -8.55 -3.05 6.93
CA ASP A 139 -7.62 -1.92 6.82
C ASP A 139 -6.81 -2.02 5.53
N HIS A 140 -6.31 -3.21 5.22
CA HIS A 140 -5.54 -3.45 4.01
C HIS A 140 -6.40 -3.34 2.76
N ILE A 141 -7.65 -3.84 2.79
CA ILE A 141 -8.59 -3.66 1.66
C ILE A 141 -8.90 -2.18 1.42
N ILE A 142 -9.09 -1.37 2.48
CA ILE A 142 -9.28 0.09 2.33
C ILE A 142 -8.08 0.71 1.61
N LEU A 143 -6.86 0.34 1.99
CA LEU A 143 -5.63 0.80 1.33
C LEU A 143 -5.60 0.40 -0.15
N ILE A 144 -5.91 -0.86 -0.47
CA ILE A 144 -5.97 -1.35 -1.85
C ILE A 144 -6.97 -0.55 -2.68
N LEU A 145 -8.18 -0.32 -2.14
CA LEU A 145 -9.22 0.47 -2.80
C LEU A 145 -8.76 1.91 -3.10
N SER A 146 -7.87 2.48 -2.27
CA SER A 146 -7.31 3.82 -2.50
C SER A 146 -6.44 3.93 -3.77
N TYR A 147 -5.90 2.81 -4.25
CA TYR A 147 -5.12 2.73 -5.49
C TYR A 147 -5.99 2.45 -6.72
N ILE A 148 -7.23 1.99 -6.53
CA ILE A 148 -8.12 1.60 -7.63
C ILE A 148 -8.89 2.82 -8.13
N ARG A 149 -8.45 3.36 -9.28
CA ARG A 149 -9.09 4.49 -9.98
C ARG A 149 -10.40 4.09 -10.69
N ASP A 150 -11.34 3.54 -9.94
CA ASP A 150 -12.68 3.16 -10.40
C ASP A 150 -13.75 3.68 -9.42
N ARG A 151 -14.91 4.09 -9.96
CA ARG A 151 -16.03 4.60 -9.17
C ARG A 151 -16.56 3.57 -8.17
N GLN A 152 -16.47 2.29 -8.50
CA GLN A 152 -16.92 1.24 -7.62
C GLN A 152 -16.04 1.15 -6.36
N ALA A 153 -14.73 1.41 -6.45
CA ALA A 153 -13.86 1.52 -5.27
C ALA A 153 -14.31 2.65 -4.34
N LEU A 154 -14.60 3.83 -4.90
CA LEU A 154 -15.17 4.95 -4.14
C LEU A 154 -16.51 4.56 -3.49
N SER A 155 -17.38 3.87 -4.23
CA SER A 155 -18.67 3.40 -3.70
C SER A 155 -18.50 2.44 -2.51
N PHE A 156 -17.50 1.57 -2.52
CA PHE A 156 -17.23 0.66 -1.40
C PHE A 156 -16.77 1.42 -0.16
N LEU A 157 -15.87 2.39 -0.32
CA LEU A 157 -15.42 3.25 0.80
C LEU A 157 -16.58 4.06 1.41
N VAL A 158 -17.47 4.62 0.57
CA VAL A 158 -18.67 5.33 1.03
C VAL A 158 -19.63 4.39 1.75
N ARG A 159 -19.87 3.19 1.21
CA ARG A 159 -20.70 2.17 1.86
C ARG A 159 -20.11 1.77 3.20
N LEU A 160 -18.80 1.56 3.30
CA LEU A 160 -18.13 1.18 4.53
C LEU A 160 -18.28 2.26 5.60
N HIS A 161 -18.08 3.54 5.26
CA HIS A 161 -18.33 4.66 6.17
C HIS A 161 -19.82 4.72 6.60
N ALA A 162 -20.76 4.44 5.69
CA ALA A 162 -22.19 4.44 5.99
C ALA A 162 -22.61 3.42 7.05
N LEU A 163 -21.94 2.26 7.07
CA LEU A 163 -22.26 1.17 8.01
C LEU A 163 -21.93 1.56 9.46
N ASN A 164 -21.09 2.59 9.68
CA ASN A 164 -20.60 3.01 10.99
C ASN A 164 -20.03 1.85 11.83
N ASP A 165 -19.49 0.84 11.15
CA ASP A 165 -18.84 -0.33 11.74
C ASP A 165 -17.31 -0.15 11.84
N SER A 166 -16.83 1.05 11.47
CA SER A 166 -15.41 1.42 11.52
C SER A 166 -15.05 2.01 12.88
N ASN A 167 -13.88 1.63 13.40
CA ASN A 167 -13.25 2.35 14.52
C ASN A 167 -12.71 3.73 14.06
N GLY A 168 -12.18 4.53 14.99
CA GLY A 168 -11.67 5.88 14.66
C GLY A 168 -10.49 5.88 13.66
N GLU A 169 -9.61 4.87 13.74
CA GLU A 169 -8.47 4.71 12.82
C GLU A 169 -8.94 4.30 11.42
N GLN A 170 -9.89 3.38 11.33
CA GLN A 170 -10.54 2.94 10.10
C GLN A 170 -11.32 4.08 9.44
N GLU A 171 -12.01 4.90 10.23
CA GLU A 171 -12.68 6.08 9.71
C GLU A 171 -11.65 7.03 9.06
N GLU A 172 -10.53 7.29 9.73
CA GLU A 172 -9.45 8.11 9.16
C GLU A 172 -8.87 7.50 7.89
N LEU A 173 -8.63 6.19 7.86
CA LEU A 173 -8.13 5.50 6.69
C LEU A 173 -9.10 5.56 5.51
N ILE A 174 -10.41 5.44 5.75
CA ILE A 174 -11.45 5.64 4.74
C ILE A 174 -11.40 7.07 4.20
N LEU A 175 -11.33 8.08 5.08
CA LEU A 175 -11.28 9.48 4.68
C LEU A 175 -10.04 9.76 3.82
N LEU A 176 -8.86 9.30 4.23
CA LEU A 176 -7.62 9.43 3.45
C LEU A 176 -7.73 8.75 2.09
N SER A 177 -8.32 7.56 2.05
CA SER A 177 -8.51 6.80 0.81
C SER A 177 -9.47 7.51 -0.15
N VAL A 178 -10.59 8.04 0.36
CA VAL A 178 -11.52 8.86 -0.44
C VAL A 178 -10.82 10.12 -0.95
N MET A 179 -10.07 10.82 -0.09
CA MET A 179 -9.33 12.02 -0.50
C MET A 179 -8.31 11.72 -1.60
N SER A 180 -7.60 10.59 -1.51
CA SER A 180 -6.68 10.12 -2.55
C SER A 180 -7.41 9.94 -3.89
N LEU A 181 -8.54 9.23 -3.90
CA LEU A 181 -9.32 8.98 -5.10
C LEU A 181 -9.88 10.28 -5.72
N LEU A 182 -10.36 11.21 -4.89
CA LEU A 182 -10.87 12.51 -5.35
C LEU A 182 -9.76 13.42 -5.90
N THR A 183 -8.56 13.38 -5.30
CA THR A 183 -7.40 14.14 -5.80
C THR A 183 -7.02 13.67 -7.20
N GLN A 184 -7.08 12.36 -7.44
CA GLN A 184 -6.79 11.75 -8.74
C GLN A 184 -7.96 11.94 -9.74
N ASN A 185 -9.20 12.07 -9.25
CA ASN A 185 -10.41 12.21 -10.07
C ASN A 185 -11.35 13.32 -9.54
N PRO A 186 -11.01 14.62 -9.71
CA PRO A 186 -11.77 15.72 -9.12
C PRO A 186 -13.23 15.80 -9.56
N ALA A 187 -13.56 15.23 -10.73
CA ALA A 187 -14.94 15.16 -11.23
C ALA A 187 -15.88 14.36 -10.31
N TRP A 188 -15.35 13.42 -9.50
CA TRP A 188 -16.16 12.60 -8.60
C TRP A 188 -16.67 13.35 -7.35
N VAL A 189 -16.17 14.56 -7.08
CA VAL A 189 -16.66 15.39 -5.97
C VAL A 189 -18.15 15.68 -6.10
N GLY A 190 -18.64 15.95 -7.31
CA GLY A 190 -20.07 16.18 -7.56
C GLY A 190 -20.91 14.94 -7.30
N GLU A 191 -20.41 13.77 -7.71
CA GLU A 191 -21.06 12.48 -7.50
C GLU A 191 -21.15 12.13 -6.01
N LEU A 192 -20.05 12.33 -5.26
CA LEU A 192 -20.01 12.07 -3.83
C LEU A 192 -21.02 12.95 -3.07
N ASN A 193 -21.07 14.24 -3.40
CA ASN A 193 -22.00 15.20 -2.80
C ASN A 193 -23.49 14.93 -3.11
N ALA A 194 -23.79 14.10 -4.12
CA ALA A 194 -25.17 13.75 -4.45
C ALA A 194 -25.83 12.91 -3.34
N SER A 195 -25.05 12.11 -2.61
CA SER A 195 -25.55 11.27 -1.51
C SER A 195 -25.46 11.96 -0.15
N SER A 196 -26.34 11.60 0.80
CA SER A 196 -26.25 12.11 2.17
C SER A 196 -24.95 11.69 2.86
N GLU A 197 -24.50 10.47 2.60
CA GLU A 197 -23.28 9.94 3.21
C GLU A 197 -22.02 10.58 2.65
N GLY A 198 -21.96 10.75 1.32
CA GLY A 198 -20.85 11.45 0.70
C GLY A 198 -20.73 12.91 1.14
N ARG A 199 -21.84 13.60 1.44
CA ARG A 199 -21.79 14.94 2.06
C ARG A 199 -21.14 14.91 3.44
N LYS A 200 -21.46 13.94 4.30
CA LYS A 200 -20.81 13.79 5.62
C LYS A 200 -19.30 13.57 5.47
N ILE A 201 -18.89 12.70 4.54
CA ILE A 201 -17.47 12.46 4.24
C ILE A 201 -16.80 13.78 3.80
N MET A 202 -17.41 14.53 2.88
CA MET A 202 -16.88 15.81 2.41
C MET A 202 -16.79 16.86 3.52
N GLU A 203 -17.75 16.90 4.44
CA GLU A 203 -17.71 17.77 5.63
C GLU A 203 -16.54 17.41 6.55
N LYS A 204 -16.35 16.12 6.85
CA LYS A 204 -15.23 15.63 7.67
C LYS A 204 -13.87 15.93 7.02
N LEU A 205 -13.73 15.70 5.71
CA LEU A 205 -12.52 16.05 4.96
C LEU A 205 -12.22 17.55 5.00
N SER A 206 -13.25 18.38 4.80
CA SER A 206 -13.11 19.84 4.85
C SER A 206 -12.68 20.33 6.22
N ALA A 207 -13.19 19.72 7.30
CA ALA A 207 -12.79 20.04 8.66
C ALA A 207 -11.32 19.67 8.95
N LYS A 208 -10.87 18.48 8.53
CA LYS A 208 -9.48 18.03 8.67
C LYS A 208 -8.50 18.96 7.94
N ILE A 209 -8.80 19.32 6.70
CA ILE A 209 -7.94 20.23 5.91
C ILE A 209 -7.81 21.60 6.58
N LYS A 210 -8.91 22.16 7.09
CA LYS A 210 -8.86 23.45 7.83
C LYS A 210 -8.03 23.35 9.10
N GLY A 211 -8.22 22.30 9.90
CA GLY A 211 -7.43 22.09 11.12
C GLY A 211 -5.93 22.01 10.86
N GLN A 212 -5.51 21.28 9.82
CA GLN A 212 -4.08 21.19 9.43
C GLN A 212 -3.50 22.54 8.98
N ILE A 213 -4.29 23.35 8.26
CA ILE A 213 -3.87 24.68 7.85
C ILE A 213 -3.67 25.57 9.09
N ASP A 214 -4.64 25.59 10.00
CA ASP A 214 -4.59 26.42 11.21
C ASP A 214 -3.41 26.03 12.14
N GLU A 215 -3.13 24.73 12.28
CA GLU A 215 -1.95 24.23 13.02
C GLU A 215 -0.63 24.65 12.35
N SER A 216 -0.54 24.53 11.03
CA SER A 216 0.66 24.92 10.27
C SER A 216 0.95 26.42 10.30
N VAL A 217 -0.09 27.26 10.37
CA VAL A 217 0.03 28.71 10.53
C VAL A 217 0.49 29.04 11.94
N THR A 218 -0.09 28.40 12.96
CA THR A 218 0.28 28.61 14.36
C THR A 218 1.73 28.22 14.66
N GLN A 219 2.23 27.12 14.06
CA GLN A 219 3.63 26.70 14.19
C GLN A 219 4.61 27.62 13.45
N ARG A 220 4.18 28.30 12.38
CA ARG A 220 5.00 29.30 11.66
C ARG A 220 5.06 30.64 12.40
N GLU A 221 4.04 30.99 13.17
CA GLU A 221 3.97 32.23 13.94
C GLU A 221 4.66 32.15 15.32
N ASN A 222 4.94 30.93 15.82
CA ASN A 222 5.74 30.68 17.02
C ASN A 222 6.88 29.67 16.74
N PRO A 223 7.93 30.06 16.00
CA PRO A 223 9.13 29.24 15.94
C PRO A 223 9.82 29.28 17.31
N LEU A 224 10.01 28.11 17.92
CA LEU A 224 10.89 27.92 19.08
C LEU A 224 12.33 28.34 18.76
#